data_AF-A0A8H4C8D7-F1
#
_entry.id   AF-A0A8H4C8D7-F1
#
_cell.length_a   1.000
_cell.length_b   1.000
_cell.length_c   1.000
_cell.angle_alpha   90.00
_cell.angle_beta   90.00
_cell.angle_gamma   90.00
#
_symmetry.space_group_name_H-M   'P 1'
#
loop_
_entity.id
_entity.type
_entity.pdbx_description
1 polymer ?
#
loop_
_entity_poly.entity_id
_entity_poly.type
_entity_poly.pdbx_seq_one_letter_code
_entity_poly.pdbx_strand_id
1 'polypeptide(L)'
;MGVAVVLLMPSYPESARWLSNEEKSFQIQRLGENSSKGNAKLNWPDAKETLKDLRLWVHYFTYLCLGVAVSSLSLFAPTIVSGLGYRDLQAQLFTVPPYAIAYVFTLAFGVLSDRKKSRGIVAGSMLGMSAVSFLIQGKLFGHSTYFHILSPFLQFLATLPGESYAARCAFLCISTAGTFAGLPSLCAWVSDNVRNTTAGSLASGLNIAFTGPGQIIGVWIYRAQDKPFYRLGHAINAGFVLAGALLSFGLSWHYMRLNRKLVGTNATRWVP
;
A
#
# COMPACT_ATOMS: atom_id res chain seq x y z
N MET A 1 -20.15 4.11 -11.95
CA MET A 1 -19.27 2.92 -11.80
C MET A 1 -19.99 1.72 -11.20
N GLY A 2 -20.64 1.80 -10.02
CA GLY A 2 -21.27 0.64 -9.37
C GLY A 2 -22.29 -0.14 -10.23
N VAL A 3 -23.22 0.55 -10.89
CA VAL A 3 -24.22 -0.10 -11.77
C VAL A 3 -23.57 -0.80 -12.97
N ALA A 4 -22.56 -0.16 -13.58
CA ALA A 4 -21.83 -0.75 -14.70
C ALA A 4 -21.03 -1.99 -14.27
N VAL A 5 -20.44 -2.01 -13.07
CA VAL A 5 -19.75 -3.19 -12.53
C VAL A 5 -20.74 -4.34 -12.32
N VAL A 6 -21.92 -4.09 -11.76
CA VAL A 6 -22.95 -5.12 -11.55
C VAL A 6 -23.46 -5.70 -12.87
N LEU A 7 -23.56 -4.88 -13.91
CA LEU A 7 -24.09 -5.31 -15.21
C LEU A 7 -23.03 -5.94 -16.14
N LEU A 8 -21.79 -5.47 -16.08
CA LEU A 8 -20.73 -5.84 -17.05
C LEU A 8 -19.69 -6.81 -16.49
N MET A 9 -19.45 -6.83 -15.17
CA MET A 9 -18.39 -7.66 -14.57
C MET A 9 -18.95 -9.03 -14.16
N PRO A 10 -18.62 -10.11 -14.88
CA PRO A 10 -19.02 -11.45 -14.45
C PRO A 10 -18.28 -11.84 -13.17
N SER A 11 -18.97 -12.51 -12.25
CA SER A 11 -18.38 -12.95 -10.98
C SER A 11 -17.29 -13.99 -11.19
N TYR A 12 -17.41 -14.81 -12.24
CA TYR A 12 -16.44 -15.82 -12.65
C TYR A 12 -16.42 -15.99 -14.17
N PRO A 13 -15.34 -16.51 -14.78
CA PRO A 13 -15.27 -16.71 -16.23
C PRO A 13 -16.40 -17.60 -16.76
N GLU A 14 -16.86 -18.59 -16.00
CA GLU A 14 -17.97 -19.47 -16.39
C GLU A 14 -19.27 -18.67 -16.62
N SER A 15 -19.49 -17.66 -15.77
CA SER A 15 -20.67 -16.78 -15.78
C SER A 15 -20.60 -15.63 -16.79
N ALA A 16 -19.47 -15.47 -17.50
CA ALA A 16 -19.29 -14.41 -18.48
C ALA A 16 -20.26 -14.58 -19.66
N ARG A 17 -21.13 -13.60 -19.87
CA ARG A 17 -22.12 -13.63 -20.97
C ARG A 17 -21.53 -13.29 -22.34
N TRP A 18 -20.35 -12.70 -22.36
CA TRP A 18 -19.69 -12.14 -23.54
C TRP A 18 -18.51 -12.96 -24.06
N LEU A 19 -18.12 -14.03 -23.34
CA LEU A 19 -17.08 -14.96 -23.77
C LEU A 19 -17.72 -16.19 -24.45
N SER A 20 -17.10 -16.63 -25.55
CA SER A 20 -17.40 -17.93 -26.16
C SER A 20 -17.00 -19.09 -25.24
N ASN A 21 -17.51 -20.30 -25.50
CA ASN A 21 -17.19 -21.48 -24.68
C ASN A 21 -15.70 -21.83 -24.72
N GLU A 22 -15.05 -21.60 -25.86
CA GLU A 22 -13.60 -21.80 -26.03
C GLU A 22 -12.81 -20.79 -25.20
N GLU A 23 -13.14 -19.50 -25.26
CA GLU A 23 -12.50 -18.48 -24.42
C GLU A 23 -12.73 -18.74 -22.93
N LYS A 24 -13.94 -19.18 -22.55
CA LYS A 24 -14.22 -19.59 -21.17
C LYS A 24 -13.30 -20.72 -20.73
N SER A 25 -13.18 -21.79 -21.52
CA SER A 25 -12.29 -22.91 -21.20
C SER A 25 -10.84 -22.48 -21.05
N PHE A 26 -10.36 -21.59 -21.92
CA PHE A 26 -9.01 -21.01 -21.85
C PHE A 26 -8.80 -20.19 -20.56
N GLN A 27 -9.76 -19.35 -20.18
CA GLN A 27 -9.67 -18.56 -18.94
C GLN A 27 -9.74 -19.44 -17.68
N ILE A 28 -10.59 -20.47 -17.68
CA ILE A 28 -10.66 -21.45 -16.58
C ILE A 28 -9.32 -22.19 -16.45
N GLN A 29 -8.73 -22.61 -17.57
CA GLN A 29 -7.41 -23.26 -17.57
C GLN A 29 -6.31 -22.31 -17.05
N ARG A 30 -6.38 -21.03 -17.41
CA ARG A 30 -5.43 -20.00 -16.95
C ARG A 30 -5.50 -19.74 -15.44
N LEU A 31 -6.69 -19.83 -14.85
CA LEU A 31 -6.89 -19.73 -13.39
C LEU A 31 -6.28 -20.94 -12.66
N GLY A 32 -6.24 -22.11 -13.28
CA GLY A 32 -5.65 -23.32 -12.69
C GLY A 32 -6.50 -23.91 -11.56
N GLU A 33 -6.10 -25.08 -11.05
CA GLU A 33 -6.90 -25.86 -10.09
C GLU A 33 -7.07 -25.19 -8.72
N ASN A 34 -6.09 -24.39 -8.30
CA ASN A 34 -6.03 -23.73 -6.99
C ASN A 34 -6.64 -22.32 -6.98
N SER A 35 -7.41 -21.95 -8.00
CA SER A 35 -8.10 -20.65 -8.03
C SER A 35 -9.48 -20.70 -7.40
N SER A 36 -9.99 -19.53 -7.00
CA SER A 36 -11.36 -19.40 -6.51
C SER A 36 -12.35 -19.77 -7.62
N LYS A 37 -13.21 -20.77 -7.35
CA LYS A 37 -14.23 -21.26 -8.31
C LYS A 37 -15.62 -20.78 -7.92
N GLY A 38 -16.49 -20.56 -8.91
CA GLY A 38 -17.86 -20.08 -8.67
C GLY A 38 -18.75 -21.01 -7.85
N ASN A 39 -18.45 -22.31 -7.84
CA ASN A 39 -19.22 -23.32 -7.12
C ASN A 39 -18.62 -23.68 -5.75
N ALA A 40 -17.48 -23.08 -5.36
CA ALA A 40 -16.80 -23.40 -4.11
C ALA A 40 -17.52 -22.72 -2.93
N LYS A 41 -17.91 -23.51 -1.93
CA LYS A 41 -18.58 -23.02 -0.71
C LYS A 41 -17.54 -22.66 0.35
N LEU A 42 -17.83 -21.58 1.09
CA LEU A 42 -17.06 -21.22 2.29
C LEU A 42 -17.18 -22.35 3.31
N ASN A 43 -16.05 -22.77 3.89
CA ASN A 43 -16.03 -23.80 4.91
C ASN A 43 -15.21 -23.35 6.12
N TRP A 44 -15.55 -23.89 7.30
CA TRP A 44 -14.88 -23.52 8.54
C TRP A 44 -13.44 -24.03 8.68
N PRO A 45 -13.09 -25.25 8.22
CA PRO A 45 -11.71 -25.73 8.27
C PRO A 45 -10.71 -24.80 7.55
N ASP A 46 -11.00 -24.41 6.31
CA ASP A 46 -10.17 -23.49 5.54
C ASP A 46 -10.13 -22.11 6.19
N ALA A 47 -11.25 -21.65 6.75
CA ALA A 47 -11.29 -20.38 7.48
C ALA A 47 -10.35 -20.40 8.68
N LYS A 48 -10.35 -21.50 9.46
CA LYS A 48 -9.47 -21.66 10.62
C LYS A 48 -8.00 -21.75 10.22
N GLU A 49 -7.68 -22.38 9.10
CA GLU A 49 -6.31 -22.40 8.56
C GLU A 49 -5.88 -21.00 8.13
N THR A 50 -6.76 -20.28 7.42
CA THR A 50 -6.52 -18.89 6.97
C THR A 50 -6.25 -17.96 8.15
N LEU A 51 -7.05 -18.06 9.23
CA LEU A 51 -6.87 -17.23 10.44
C LEU A 51 -5.55 -17.50 11.18
N LYS A 52 -4.97 -18.69 10.99
CA LYS A 52 -3.71 -19.10 11.63
C LYS A 52 -2.48 -18.86 10.75
N ASP A 53 -2.66 -18.51 9.47
CA ASP A 53 -1.54 -18.29 8.57
C ASP A 53 -0.82 -16.98 8.89
N LEU A 54 0.36 -17.08 9.50
CA LEU A 54 1.20 -15.93 9.87
C LEU A 54 1.59 -15.07 8.67
N ARG A 55 1.64 -15.62 7.46
CA ARG A 55 1.97 -14.85 6.25
C ARG A 55 0.87 -13.83 5.93
N LEU A 56 -0.39 -14.21 6.18
CA LEU A 56 -1.54 -13.32 6.02
C LEU A 56 -1.56 -12.22 7.08
N TRP A 57 -1.16 -12.54 8.32
CA TRP A 57 -0.99 -11.52 9.36
C TRP A 57 0.04 -10.45 8.98
N VAL A 58 1.15 -10.82 8.31
CA VAL A 58 2.12 -9.84 7.81
C VAL A 58 1.48 -8.90 6.76
N HIS A 59 0.62 -9.41 5.87
CA HIS A 59 -0.15 -8.56 4.96
C HIS A 59 -1.07 -7.61 5.72
N TYR A 60 -1.82 -8.10 6.71
CA TYR A 60 -2.75 -7.29 7.51
C TYR A 60 -2.04 -6.16 8.26
N PHE A 61 -0.88 -6.44 8.86
CA PHE A 61 -0.07 -5.40 9.51
C PHE A 61 0.54 -4.40 8.52
N THR A 62 0.89 -4.85 7.32
CA THR A 62 1.34 -3.95 6.24
C THR A 62 0.20 -3.00 5.82
N TYR A 63 -1.03 -3.50 5.76
CA TYR A 63 -2.24 -2.70 5.50
C TYR A 63 -2.57 -1.71 6.59
N LEU A 64 -2.40 -2.11 7.86
CA LEU A 64 -2.52 -1.21 9.00
C LEU A 64 -1.53 -0.05 8.87
N CYS A 65 -0.25 -0.35 8.59
CA CYS A 65 0.79 0.66 8.41
C CYS A 65 0.46 1.65 7.28
N LEU A 66 0.00 1.13 6.14
CA LEU A 66 -0.46 1.92 5.01
C LEU A 66 -1.66 2.80 5.37
N GLY A 67 -2.60 2.27 6.15
CA GLY A 67 -3.81 2.97 6.60
C GLY A 67 -3.52 4.28 7.34
N VAL A 68 -2.46 4.32 8.15
CA VAL A 68 -2.02 5.54 8.87
C VAL A 68 -1.65 6.66 7.90
N ALA A 69 -0.84 6.35 6.88
CA ALA A 69 -0.39 7.34 5.91
C ALA A 69 -1.53 7.78 4.97
N VAL A 70 -2.39 6.83 4.54
CA VAL A 70 -3.51 7.13 3.66
C VAL A 70 -4.52 8.07 4.32
N SER A 71 -4.96 7.80 5.56
CA SER A 71 -5.94 8.67 6.22
C SER A 71 -5.34 10.03 6.57
N SER A 72 -4.10 10.06 7.05
CA SER A 72 -3.45 11.31 7.46
C SER A 72 -3.16 12.24 6.27
N LEU A 73 -2.65 11.71 5.14
CA LEU A 73 -2.47 12.52 3.92
C LEU A 73 -3.80 13.03 3.39
N SER A 74 -4.82 12.17 3.34
CA SER A 74 -6.16 12.54 2.85
C SER A 74 -6.81 13.66 3.67
N LEU A 75 -6.65 13.62 4.99
CA LEU A 75 -7.29 14.58 5.88
C LEU A 75 -6.46 15.87 6.05
N PHE A 76 -5.13 15.76 6.08
CA PHE A 76 -4.26 16.86 6.49
C PHE A 76 -3.41 17.44 5.37
N ALA A 77 -3.44 16.93 4.14
CA ALA A 77 -2.75 17.58 3.01
C ALA A 77 -3.16 19.07 2.85
N PRO A 78 -4.45 19.47 2.90
CA PRO A 78 -4.81 20.88 2.83
C PRO A 78 -4.24 21.69 4.00
N THR A 79 -4.20 21.10 5.20
CA THR A 79 -3.70 21.73 6.42
C THR A 79 -2.19 21.91 6.40
N ILE A 80 -1.46 20.91 5.90
CA ILE A 80 0.00 20.96 5.67
C ILE A 80 0.30 22.08 4.67
N VAL A 81 -0.46 22.15 3.56
CA VAL A 81 -0.33 23.18 2.54
C VAL A 81 -0.72 24.56 3.06
N SER A 82 -1.74 24.67 3.92
CA SER A 82 -2.11 25.96 4.53
C SER A 82 -1.06 26.46 5.51
N GLY A 83 -0.36 25.56 6.21
CA GLY A 83 0.84 25.87 6.98
C GLY A 83 1.99 26.47 6.16
N LEU A 84 1.86 26.50 4.83
CA LEU A 84 2.83 27.08 3.89
C LEU A 84 2.46 28.51 3.44
N GLY A 85 1.41 29.13 4.01
CA GLY A 85 1.04 30.53 3.75
C GLY A 85 -0.18 30.73 2.83
N TYR A 86 -0.76 29.65 2.31
CA TYR A 86 -1.99 29.70 1.49
C TYR A 86 -3.24 29.55 2.36
N ARG A 87 -4.32 30.26 2.03
CA ARG A 87 -5.59 30.21 2.77
C ARG A 87 -6.69 29.56 1.93
N ASP A 88 -7.59 28.88 2.61
CA ASP A 88 -8.90 28.42 2.11
C ASP A 88 -8.84 27.69 0.76
N LEU A 89 -9.51 28.23 -0.27
CA LEU A 89 -9.63 27.62 -1.58
C LEU A 89 -8.27 27.39 -2.26
N GLN A 90 -7.31 28.30 -2.06
CA GLN A 90 -5.98 28.14 -2.62
C GLN A 90 -5.26 26.93 -2.00
N ALA A 91 -5.35 26.74 -0.68
CA ALA A 91 -4.72 25.60 -0.02
C ALA A 91 -5.28 24.26 -0.51
N GLN A 92 -6.59 24.18 -0.77
CA GLN A 92 -7.20 22.99 -1.38
C GLN A 92 -6.74 22.79 -2.82
N LEU A 93 -6.66 23.85 -3.63
CA LEU A 93 -6.18 23.76 -5.01
C LEU A 93 -4.73 23.24 -5.09
N PHE A 94 -3.87 23.65 -4.15
CA PHE A 94 -2.49 23.17 -4.07
C PHE A 94 -2.33 21.72 -3.58
N THR A 95 -3.42 21.04 -3.20
CA THR A 95 -3.41 19.58 -3.00
C THR A 95 -3.59 18.80 -4.30
N VAL A 96 -4.05 19.45 -5.38
CA VAL A 96 -4.27 18.79 -6.68
C VAL A 96 -2.96 18.20 -7.25
N PRO A 97 -1.81 18.91 -7.27
CA PRO A 97 -0.57 18.34 -7.82
C PRO A 97 -0.09 17.07 -7.09
N PRO A 98 -0.04 17.01 -5.74
CA PRO A 98 0.28 15.77 -5.02
C PRO A 98 -0.58 14.57 -5.45
N TYR A 99 -1.90 14.75 -5.54
CA TYR A 99 -2.81 13.66 -5.92
C TYR A 99 -2.75 13.31 -7.40
N ALA A 100 -2.54 14.28 -8.29
CA ALA A 100 -2.38 14.04 -9.72
C ALA A 100 -1.10 13.23 -10.01
N ILE A 101 0.01 13.56 -9.35
CA ILE A 101 1.25 12.79 -9.44
C ILE A 101 1.03 11.37 -8.87
N ALA A 102 0.36 11.27 -7.73
CA ALA A 102 0.04 9.97 -7.13
C ALA A 102 -0.81 9.09 -8.06
N TYR A 103 -1.77 9.66 -8.77
CA TYR A 103 -2.57 8.94 -9.77
C TYR A 103 -1.68 8.34 -10.88
N VAL A 104 -0.81 9.15 -11.48
CA VAL A 104 0.11 8.69 -12.55
C VAL A 104 1.03 7.58 -12.03
N PHE A 105 1.60 7.75 -10.84
CA PHE A 105 2.47 6.74 -10.22
C PHE A 105 1.70 5.45 -9.90
N THR A 106 0.48 5.56 -9.40
CA THR A 106 -0.36 4.39 -9.07
C THR A 106 -0.63 3.55 -10.32
N LEU A 107 -0.93 4.16 -11.46
CA LEU A 107 -1.09 3.45 -12.73
C LEU A 107 0.22 2.83 -13.20
N ALA A 108 1.31 3.60 -13.23
CA ALA A 108 2.60 3.15 -13.72
C ALA A 108 3.14 1.96 -12.91
N PHE A 109 3.13 2.07 -11.58
CA PHE A 109 3.62 1.03 -10.69
C PHE A 109 2.65 -0.14 -10.56
N GLY A 110 1.34 0.07 -10.71
CA GLY A 110 0.36 -1.00 -10.88
C GLY A 110 0.70 -1.89 -12.08
N VAL A 111 0.87 -1.29 -13.25
CA VAL A 111 1.25 -2.01 -14.49
C VAL A 111 2.62 -2.67 -14.35
N LEU A 112 3.60 -1.99 -13.74
CA LEU A 112 4.92 -2.57 -13.50
C LEU A 112 4.85 -3.79 -12.59
N SER A 113 4.04 -3.70 -11.52
CA SER A 113 3.79 -4.77 -10.56
C SER A 113 3.16 -5.99 -11.24
N ASP A 114 2.17 -5.77 -12.11
CA ASP A 114 1.52 -6.82 -12.89
C ASP A 114 2.50 -7.54 -13.82
N ARG A 115 3.32 -6.77 -14.55
CA ARG A 115 4.28 -7.30 -15.53
C ARG A 115 5.39 -8.10 -14.88
N LYS A 116 5.92 -7.63 -13.74
CA LYS A 116 7.06 -8.28 -13.06
C LYS A 116 6.65 -9.40 -12.10
N LYS A 117 5.36 -9.53 -11.75
CA LYS A 117 4.87 -10.45 -10.71
C LYS A 117 5.69 -10.35 -9.42
N SER A 118 6.01 -9.11 -9.04
CA SER A 118 6.84 -8.78 -7.87
C SER A 118 6.09 -7.75 -7.01
N ARG A 119 4.90 -8.13 -6.56
CA ARG A 119 3.93 -7.28 -5.86
C ARG A 119 4.52 -6.67 -4.60
N GLY A 120 5.10 -7.49 -3.74
CA GLY A 120 5.62 -7.05 -2.45
C GLY A 120 6.87 -6.19 -2.58
N ILE A 121 7.72 -6.47 -3.57
CA ILE A 121 8.90 -5.66 -3.85
C ILE A 121 8.50 -4.26 -4.34
N VAL A 122 7.51 -4.18 -5.24
CA VAL A 122 7.00 -2.88 -5.73
C VAL A 122 6.32 -2.12 -4.58
N ALA A 123 5.44 -2.78 -3.82
CA ALA A 123 4.79 -2.18 -2.66
C ALA A 123 5.81 -1.66 -1.64
N GLY A 124 6.78 -2.49 -1.24
CA GLY A 124 7.84 -2.12 -0.30
C GLY A 124 8.71 -0.97 -0.80
N SER A 125 9.00 -0.91 -2.10
CA SER A 125 9.77 0.20 -2.70
C SER A 125 9.00 1.52 -2.66
N MET A 126 7.70 1.50 -2.95
CA MET A 126 6.85 2.70 -2.92
C MET A 126 6.63 3.20 -1.48
N LEU A 127 6.38 2.27 -0.54
CA LEU A 127 6.32 2.58 0.89
C LEU A 127 7.66 3.11 1.41
N GLY A 128 8.78 2.52 0.98
CA GLY A 128 10.13 2.99 1.32
C GLY A 128 10.41 4.40 0.82
N MET A 129 10.01 4.72 -0.42
CA MET A 129 10.08 6.07 -0.97
C MET A 129 9.24 7.07 -0.14
N SER A 130 8.03 6.66 0.26
CA SER A 130 7.20 7.47 1.16
C SER A 130 7.87 7.67 2.53
N ALA A 131 8.47 6.62 3.09
CA ALA A 131 9.15 6.67 4.38
C ALA A 131 10.33 7.65 4.35
N VAL A 132 11.17 7.59 3.31
CA VAL A 132 12.28 8.53 3.12
C VAL A 132 11.75 9.97 3.03
N SER A 133 10.68 10.20 2.26
CA SER A 133 10.08 11.53 2.16
C SER A 133 9.55 12.05 3.50
N PHE A 134 8.83 11.22 4.27
CA PHE A 134 8.34 11.59 5.60
C PHE A 134 9.46 11.81 6.62
N LEU A 135 10.55 11.03 6.55
CA LEU A 135 11.72 11.23 7.41
C LEU A 135 12.43 12.54 7.11
N ILE A 136 12.57 12.90 5.82
CA ILE A 136 13.12 14.19 5.43
C ILE A 136 12.22 15.31 5.93
N GLN A 137 10.89 15.22 5.71
CA GLN A 137 9.93 16.19 6.24
C GLN A 137 9.94 16.28 7.79
N GLY A 138 10.24 15.19 8.51
CA GLY A 138 10.37 15.21 9.96
C GLY A 138 11.68 15.85 10.46
N LYS A 139 12.79 15.63 9.75
CA LYS A 139 14.15 16.09 10.14
C LYS A 139 14.51 17.49 9.66
N LEU A 140 14.08 17.89 8.46
CA LEU A 140 14.48 19.13 7.79
C LEU A 140 14.10 20.39 8.58
N PHE A 141 13.35 20.24 9.68
CA PHE A 141 12.76 21.33 10.45
C PHE A 141 13.21 21.44 11.91
N GLY A 142 14.09 20.58 12.43
CA GLY A 142 14.45 20.67 13.86
C GLY A 142 15.85 20.14 14.20
N HIS A 143 16.74 21.05 14.58
CA HIS A 143 17.92 20.78 15.38
C HIS A 143 17.45 20.51 16.83
N SER A 144 16.90 19.32 17.10
CA SER A 144 16.49 18.92 18.45
C SER A 144 16.96 17.52 18.79
N THR A 145 17.59 17.44 19.96
CA THR A 145 18.47 16.41 20.55
C THR A 145 17.89 14.99 20.67
N TYR A 146 16.62 14.75 20.32
CA TYR A 146 15.98 13.44 20.45
C TYR A 146 16.21 12.50 19.26
N PHE A 147 16.78 12.98 18.15
CA PHE A 147 17.15 12.17 16.98
C PHE A 147 18.67 11.90 16.92
N HIS A 148 19.30 11.52 18.02
CA HIS A 148 20.74 11.19 18.02
C HIS A 148 21.03 9.68 17.86
N ILE A 149 20.00 8.82 17.94
CA ILE A 149 20.16 7.35 18.00
C ILE A 149 20.12 6.72 16.59
N LEU A 150 19.75 7.47 15.55
CA LEU A 150 19.64 7.01 14.15
C LEU A 150 20.57 7.77 13.18
N SER A 151 21.54 8.54 13.70
CA SER A 151 22.09 9.71 12.98
C SER A 151 23.40 9.60 12.17
N PRO A 152 24.10 8.46 11.96
CA PRO A 152 25.18 8.46 10.97
C PRO A 152 24.67 8.20 9.53
N PHE A 153 23.68 7.33 9.34
CA PHE A 153 23.27 6.87 7.99
C PHE A 153 22.37 7.88 7.25
N LEU A 154 21.71 8.78 7.99
CA LEU A 154 20.75 9.76 7.46
C LEU A 154 21.34 11.17 7.26
N GLN A 155 22.62 11.38 7.58
CA GLN A 155 23.29 12.69 7.46
C GLN A 155 23.46 13.13 6.00
N PHE A 156 23.52 12.16 5.07
CA PHE A 156 23.74 12.40 3.64
C PHE A 156 22.51 12.98 2.90
N LEU A 157 21.30 12.83 3.46
CA LEU A 157 20.05 13.23 2.80
C LEU A 157 19.56 14.66 3.14
N ALA A 158 20.30 15.41 3.96
CA ALA A 158 19.84 16.64 4.60
C ALA A 158 20.54 17.93 4.11
N THR A 159 20.69 18.11 2.79
CA THR A 159 21.33 19.30 2.18
C THR A 159 20.36 20.38 1.71
N LEU A 160 19.05 20.26 1.97
CA LEU A 160 18.06 21.24 1.51
C LEU A 160 17.68 22.26 2.59
N PRO A 161 17.51 23.55 2.25
CA PRO A 161 17.02 24.54 3.20
C PRO A 161 15.55 24.26 3.52
N GLY A 162 15.26 23.83 4.76
CA GLY A 162 13.89 23.53 5.20
C GLY A 162 12.91 24.68 5.00
N GLU A 163 13.38 25.92 5.05
CA GLU A 163 12.57 27.12 4.82
C GLU A 163 11.92 27.18 3.42
N SER A 164 12.39 26.40 2.43
CA SER A 164 11.88 26.47 1.05
C SER A 164 10.49 25.82 0.89
N TYR A 165 9.52 26.64 0.46
CA TYR A 165 8.17 26.22 0.05
C TYR A 165 8.20 25.06 -0.96
N ALA A 166 9.03 25.19 -1.99
CA ALA A 166 9.12 24.23 -3.09
C ALA A 166 9.59 22.85 -2.60
N ALA A 167 10.52 22.80 -1.63
CA ALA A 167 11.01 21.55 -1.08
C ALA A 167 9.90 20.80 -0.33
N ARG A 168 9.10 21.49 0.48
CA ARG A 168 7.99 20.87 1.23
C ARG A 168 6.90 20.33 0.30
N CYS A 169 6.51 21.11 -0.71
CA CYS A 169 5.56 20.65 -1.72
C CYS A 169 6.09 19.44 -2.50
N ALA A 170 7.37 19.44 -2.88
CA ALA A 170 7.99 18.32 -3.57
C ALA A 170 7.96 17.04 -2.71
N PHE A 171 8.35 17.13 -1.44
CA PHE A 171 8.31 15.96 -0.55
C PHE A 171 6.88 15.50 -0.24
N LEU A 172 5.92 16.42 -0.12
CA LEU A 172 4.50 16.07 0.00
C LEU A 172 4.02 15.30 -1.25
N CYS A 173 4.44 15.70 -2.46
CA CYS A 173 4.14 14.96 -3.68
C CYS A 173 4.76 13.56 -3.65
N ILE A 174 6.03 13.43 -3.23
CA ILE A 174 6.73 12.14 -3.16
C ILE A 174 6.08 11.21 -2.12
N SER A 175 5.74 11.71 -0.93
CA SER A 175 5.09 10.90 0.11
C SER A 175 3.68 10.48 -0.30
N THR A 176 2.94 11.36 -0.96
CA THR A 176 1.61 11.04 -1.50
C THR A 176 1.74 9.99 -2.61
N ALA A 177 2.62 10.21 -3.58
CA ALA A 177 2.83 9.25 -4.66
C ALA A 177 3.27 7.87 -4.16
N GLY A 178 4.26 7.80 -3.26
CA GLY A 178 4.73 6.52 -2.71
C GLY A 178 3.68 5.79 -1.87
N THR A 179 2.88 6.51 -1.09
CA THR A 179 1.82 5.89 -0.28
C THR A 179 0.72 5.29 -1.16
N PHE A 180 0.19 6.07 -2.11
CA PHE A 180 -0.93 5.62 -2.93
C PHE A 180 -0.51 4.64 -4.04
N ALA A 181 0.72 4.72 -4.56
CA ALA A 181 1.19 3.80 -5.58
C ALA A 181 1.49 2.38 -5.07
N GLY A 182 1.77 2.21 -3.77
CA GLY A 182 1.93 0.89 -3.15
C GLY A 182 0.60 0.15 -2.93
N LEU A 183 -0.51 0.90 -2.84
CA LEU A 183 -1.85 0.39 -2.53
C LEU A 183 -2.36 -0.70 -3.50
N PRO A 184 -2.35 -0.51 -4.84
CA PRO A 184 -2.86 -1.52 -5.76
C PRO A 184 -2.02 -2.80 -5.75
N SER A 185 -0.70 -2.68 -5.61
CA SER A 185 0.19 -3.84 -5.51
C SER A 185 -0.13 -4.66 -4.26
N LEU A 186 -0.33 -4.00 -3.11
CA LEU A 186 -0.71 -4.66 -1.87
C LEU A 186 -2.08 -5.36 -1.98
N CYS A 187 -3.05 -4.77 -2.68
CA CYS A 187 -4.38 -5.35 -2.89
C CYS A 187 -4.31 -6.64 -3.68
N ALA A 188 -3.60 -6.61 -4.80
CA ALA A 188 -3.40 -7.80 -5.62
C ALA A 188 -2.58 -8.87 -4.89
N TRP A 189 -1.64 -8.48 -4.03
CA TRP A 189 -0.65 -9.39 -3.46
C TRP A 189 -1.24 -10.48 -2.57
N VAL A 190 -2.26 -10.16 -1.77
CA VAL A 190 -2.95 -11.14 -0.94
C VAL A 190 -3.69 -12.14 -1.81
N SER A 191 -4.48 -11.65 -2.78
CA SER A 191 -5.25 -12.51 -3.68
C SER A 191 -4.35 -13.43 -4.52
N ASP A 192 -3.18 -12.94 -4.96
CA ASP A 192 -2.20 -13.69 -5.74
C ASP A 192 -1.54 -14.84 -4.94
N ASN A 193 -1.59 -14.80 -3.61
CA ASN A 193 -0.93 -15.79 -2.73
C ASN A 193 -1.90 -16.69 -1.96
N VAL A 194 -3.19 -16.63 -2.26
CA VAL A 194 -4.21 -17.48 -1.62
C VAL A 194 -4.76 -18.50 -2.63
N ARG A 195 -5.03 -19.73 -2.17
CA ARG A 195 -5.24 -20.91 -3.04
C ARG A 195 -6.61 -21.56 -2.95
N ASN A 196 -7.54 -20.99 -2.19
CA ASN A 196 -8.91 -21.49 -2.11
C ASN A 196 -9.89 -20.33 -1.93
N THR A 197 -11.16 -20.56 -2.25
CA THR A 197 -12.21 -19.53 -2.22
C THR A 197 -12.46 -18.96 -0.83
N THR A 198 -12.44 -19.82 0.20
CA THR A 198 -12.64 -19.42 1.60
C THR A 198 -11.57 -18.45 2.06
N ALA A 199 -10.32 -18.86 1.92
CA ALA A 199 -9.16 -18.07 2.26
C ALA A 199 -9.11 -16.80 1.41
N GLY A 200 -9.42 -16.86 0.12
CA GLY A 200 -9.36 -15.69 -0.76
C GLY A 200 -10.35 -14.61 -0.31
N SER A 201 -11.57 -15.01 0.03
CA SER A 201 -12.61 -14.12 0.52
C SER A 201 -12.28 -13.57 1.90
N LEU A 202 -11.92 -14.46 2.84
CA LEU A 202 -11.64 -14.10 4.22
C LEU A 202 -10.37 -13.25 4.35
N ALA A 203 -9.29 -13.63 3.68
CA ALA A 203 -8.03 -12.90 3.71
C ALA A 203 -8.18 -11.51 3.10
N SER A 204 -8.85 -11.38 1.95
CA SER A 204 -9.08 -10.07 1.33
C SER A 204 -9.94 -9.16 2.22
N GLY A 205 -10.99 -9.71 2.83
CA GLY A 205 -11.85 -8.99 3.77
C GLY A 205 -11.11 -8.52 5.04
N LEU A 206 -10.33 -9.42 5.65
CA LEU A 206 -9.51 -9.09 6.82
C LEU A 206 -8.45 -8.05 6.48
N ASN A 207 -7.83 -8.15 5.31
CA ASN A 207 -6.81 -7.21 4.88
C ASN A 207 -7.34 -5.78 4.79
N ILE A 208 -8.55 -5.59 4.23
CA ILE A 208 -9.23 -4.30 4.23
C ILE A 208 -9.63 -3.89 5.65
N ALA A 209 -10.17 -4.80 6.47
CA ALA A 209 -10.58 -4.49 7.84
C ALA A 209 -9.41 -3.97 8.70
N PHE A 210 -8.21 -4.54 8.52
CA PHE A 210 -7.00 -4.12 9.24
C PHE A 210 -6.46 -2.74 8.82
N THR A 211 -6.98 -2.13 7.75
CA THR A 211 -6.72 -0.70 7.49
C THR A 211 -7.36 0.20 8.53
N GLY A 212 -8.51 -0.19 9.10
CA GLY A 212 -9.31 0.62 10.02
C GLY A 212 -8.52 1.14 11.23
N PRO A 213 -7.85 0.26 12.01
CA PRO A 213 -6.98 0.69 13.11
C PRO A 213 -5.89 1.68 12.68
N GLY A 214 -5.28 1.46 11.52
CA GLY A 214 -4.30 2.39 10.96
C GLY A 214 -4.92 3.74 10.63
N GLN A 215 -6.09 3.74 10.00
CA GLN A 215 -6.79 4.98 9.66
C GLN A 215 -7.16 5.79 10.90
N ILE A 216 -7.62 5.13 11.98
CA ILE A 216 -7.91 5.77 13.27
C ILE A 216 -6.67 6.51 13.77
N ILE A 217 -5.51 5.85 13.78
CA ILE A 217 -4.24 6.51 14.19
C ILE A 217 -3.99 7.73 13.30
N GLY A 218 -4.04 7.58 11.98
CA GLY A 218 -3.70 8.65 11.04
C GLY A 218 -4.59 9.90 11.12
N VAL A 219 -5.82 9.80 11.63
CA VAL A 219 -6.72 10.95 11.83
C VAL A 219 -6.27 11.84 13.00
N TRP A 220 -5.48 11.33 13.96
CA TRP A 220 -5.10 12.07 15.17
C TRP A 220 -3.64 12.56 15.23
N ILE A 221 -2.80 12.18 14.26
CA ILE A 221 -1.34 12.42 14.33
C ILE A 221 -0.92 13.84 13.92
N TYR A 222 -1.77 14.60 13.23
CA TYR A 222 -1.50 16.00 12.85
C TYR A 222 -2.27 16.96 13.76
N ARG A 223 -1.61 17.43 14.83
CA ARG A 223 -2.23 18.29 15.85
C ARG A 223 -2.01 19.77 15.55
N ALA A 224 -2.96 20.60 15.94
CA ALA A 224 -2.88 22.06 15.73
C ALA A 224 -1.67 22.71 16.41
N GLN A 225 -1.24 22.19 17.57
CA GLN A 225 -0.07 22.66 18.31
C GLN A 225 1.27 22.40 17.60
N ASP A 226 1.30 21.46 16.65
CA ASP A 226 2.53 21.11 15.92
C ASP A 226 2.70 21.97 14.65
N LYS A 227 1.81 22.94 14.41
CA LYS A 227 1.91 23.91 13.31
C LYS A 227 3.22 24.73 13.39
N PRO A 228 3.77 25.16 12.24
CA PRO A 228 3.38 24.82 10.86
C PRO A 228 4.07 23.54 10.34
N PHE A 229 4.96 22.93 11.13
CA PHE A 229 5.89 21.91 10.64
C PHE A 229 5.39 20.48 10.83
N TYR A 230 4.44 20.24 11.72
CA TYR A 230 3.80 18.94 11.95
C TYR A 230 4.77 17.77 12.14
N ARG A 231 5.90 18.03 12.83
CA ARG A 231 7.03 17.09 12.90
C ARG A 231 6.63 15.73 13.45
N LEU A 232 5.80 15.71 14.49
CA LEU A 232 5.33 14.46 15.07
C LEU A 232 4.49 13.65 14.07
N GLY A 233 3.57 14.29 13.36
CA GLY A 233 2.76 13.63 12.33
C GLY A 233 3.62 13.01 11.23
N HIS A 234 4.60 13.75 10.73
CA HIS A 234 5.55 13.23 9.73
C HIS A 234 6.41 12.08 10.28
N ALA A 235 6.88 12.17 11.53
CA ALA A 235 7.68 11.11 12.16
C ALA A 235 6.88 9.82 12.38
N ILE A 236 5.62 9.94 12.84
CA ILE A 236 4.73 8.79 13.02
C ILE A 236 4.45 8.13 11.67
N ASN A 237 4.10 8.92 10.65
CA ASN A 237 3.91 8.41 9.29
C ASN A 237 5.16 7.68 8.78
N ALA A 238 6.34 8.31 8.88
CA ALA A 238 7.61 7.69 8.51
C ALA A 238 7.82 6.33 9.20
N GLY A 239 7.55 6.24 10.50
CA GLY A 239 7.67 4.98 11.25
C GLY A 239 6.76 3.89 10.71
N PHE A 240 5.48 4.20 10.50
CA PHE A 240 4.51 3.23 9.99
C PHE A 240 4.81 2.81 8.56
N VAL A 241 5.04 3.75 7.63
CA VAL A 241 5.33 3.37 6.23
C VAL A 241 6.69 2.67 6.08
N LEU A 242 7.68 2.97 6.93
CA LEU A 242 8.92 2.21 7.00
C LEU A 242 8.68 0.78 7.50
N ALA A 243 7.88 0.61 8.56
CA ALA A 243 7.49 -0.70 9.05
C ALA A 243 6.76 -1.50 7.95
N GLY A 244 5.80 -0.87 7.25
CA GLY A 244 5.11 -1.49 6.12
C GLY A 244 6.05 -1.88 4.97
N ALA A 245 7.05 -1.04 4.66
CA ALA A 245 8.07 -1.36 3.66
C ALA A 245 8.93 -2.57 4.07
N LEU A 246 9.39 -2.61 5.32
CA LEU A 246 10.18 -3.72 5.86
C LEU A 246 9.38 -5.02 5.90
N LEU A 247 8.11 -4.97 6.32
CA LEU A 247 7.20 -6.12 6.30
C LEU A 247 6.99 -6.63 4.86
N SER A 248 6.78 -5.71 3.91
CA SER A 248 6.65 -6.05 2.49
C SER A 248 7.91 -6.75 1.97
N PHE A 249 9.10 -6.14 2.14
CA PHE A 249 10.35 -6.76 1.70
C PHE A 249 10.64 -8.09 2.41
N GLY A 250 10.36 -8.18 3.72
CA GLY A 250 10.54 -9.39 4.50
C GLY A 250 9.66 -10.54 4.01
N LEU A 251 8.40 -10.26 3.70
CA LEU A 251 7.48 -11.27 3.18
C LEU A 251 7.78 -11.64 1.72
N SER A 252 8.15 -10.67 0.87
CA SER A 252 8.68 -10.94 -0.48
C SER A 252 9.89 -11.86 -0.43
N TRP A 253 10.83 -11.58 0.47
CA TRP A 253 12.01 -12.41 0.68
C TRP A 253 11.67 -13.81 1.16
N HIS A 254 10.71 -13.92 2.08
CA HIS A 254 10.19 -15.21 2.54
C HIS A 254 9.58 -16.01 1.37
N TYR A 255 8.74 -15.40 0.53
CA TYR A 255 8.18 -16.05 -0.66
C TYR A 255 9.25 -16.45 -1.68
N MET A 256 10.27 -15.62 -1.90
CA MET A 256 11.42 -15.99 -2.74
C MET A 256 12.16 -17.22 -2.18
N ARG A 257 12.34 -17.32 -0.86
CA ARG A 257 12.94 -18.51 -0.23
C ARG A 257 12.06 -19.75 -0.38
N LEU A 258 10.73 -19.62 -0.23
CA LEU A 258 9.81 -20.74 -0.46
C LEU A 258 9.86 -21.19 -1.92
N ASN A 259 9.90 -20.25 -2.87
CA ASN A 259 9.99 -20.56 -4.30
C ASN A 259 11.25 -21.32 -4.68
N ARG A 260 12.39 -21.06 -4.02
CA ARG A 260 13.63 -21.84 -4.24
C ARG A 260 13.46 -23.31 -3.90
N LYS A 261 12.63 -23.65 -2.90
CA LYS A 261 12.30 -25.03 -2.54
C LYS A 261 11.34 -25.72 -3.52
N LEU A 262 10.66 -24.94 -4.37
CA LEU A 262 9.71 -25.44 -5.36
C LEU A 262 10.34 -25.64 -6.75
N VAL A 263 11.65 -25.34 -6.90
CA VAL A 263 12.37 -25.57 -8.16
C VAL A 263 12.34 -27.06 -8.51
N GLY A 264 11.90 -27.39 -9.72
CA GLY A 264 11.74 -28.77 -10.18
C GLY A 264 10.41 -29.43 -9.79
N THR A 265 9.51 -28.71 -9.10
CA THR A 265 8.15 -29.19 -8.79
C THR A 265 7.10 -28.48 -9.64
N ASN A 266 5.96 -29.14 -9.90
CA ASN A 266 4.80 -28.54 -10.58
C ASN A 266 3.92 -27.69 -9.65
N ALA A 267 4.37 -27.41 -8.41
CA ALA A 267 3.62 -26.63 -7.45
C ALA A 267 3.55 -25.16 -7.87
N THR A 268 2.39 -24.53 -7.66
CA THR A 268 2.21 -23.08 -7.89
C THR A 268 3.21 -22.27 -7.06
N ARG A 269 3.94 -21.37 -7.70
CA ARG A 269 4.90 -20.47 -7.05
C ARG A 269 4.18 -19.34 -6.32
N TRP A 270 4.77 -18.89 -5.22
CA TRP A 270 4.36 -17.70 -4.49
C TRP A 270 4.74 -16.45 -5.29
N VAL A 271 3.93 -15.41 -5.22
CA VAL A 271 4.23 -14.12 -5.86
C VAL A 271 4.94 -13.25 -4.82
N PRO A 272 6.24 -12.93 -4.99
CA PRO A 272 6.97 -12.06 -4.06
C PRO A 272 6.58 -10.60 -4.22
#